data_AF-A0A0N0GW84-F1
#
_entry.id   AF-A0A0N0GW84-F1
#
_cell.length_a   1.000
_cell.length_b   1.000
_cell.length_c   1.000
_cell.angle_alpha   90.00
_cell.angle_beta   90.00
_cell.angle_gamma   90.00
#
_symmetry.space_group_name_H-M   'P 1'
#
loop_
_entity.id
_entity.type
_entity.pdbx_description
1 polymer ?
#
loop_
_entity_poly.entity_id
_entity_poly.type
_entity_poly.pdbx_seq_one_letter_code
_entity_poly.pdbx_strand_id
1 'polypeptide(L)'
;MPVHARTTLAALTAVRLLPYFLRFHAETGKGDPHVLGRALDDVWRKLEDGTPVTLPTMLAAFDQIQVAADSPGPLAGLAWYSAAAVTNACHVAVHGEVRETLHCLRYGREASLAAPAASGRAAAGSPGVCRRHASLREEVRRQIRDLDDVARAASPSARASPPT
;
A
#
# COMPACT_ATOMS: atom_id res chain seq x y z
N MET A 1 -1.56 14.79 -12.34
CA MET A 1 -0.69 13.61 -12.21
C MET A 1 -1.18 12.49 -13.13
N PRO A 2 -0.33 11.98 -14.06
CA PRO A 2 -0.67 10.91 -15.00
C PRO A 2 -1.09 9.58 -14.32
N VAL A 3 -1.78 8.68 -15.04
CA VAL A 3 -2.19 7.36 -14.53
C VAL A 3 -0.99 6.53 -14.05
N HIS A 4 0.11 6.53 -14.82
CA HIS A 4 1.35 5.83 -14.45
C HIS A 4 1.87 6.31 -13.08
N ALA A 5 2.01 7.62 -12.90
CA ALA A 5 2.40 8.24 -11.64
C ALA A 5 1.44 7.91 -10.47
N ARG A 6 0.12 7.93 -10.70
CA ARG A 6 -0.89 7.53 -9.70
C ARG A 6 -0.73 6.08 -9.28
N THR A 7 -0.55 5.20 -10.27
CA THR A 7 -0.37 3.76 -10.06
C THR A 7 0.90 3.49 -9.27
N THR A 8 2.02 4.16 -9.60
CA THR A 8 3.29 4.05 -8.88
C THR A 8 3.14 4.45 -7.41
N LEU A 9 2.46 5.55 -7.09
CA LEU A 9 2.24 5.96 -5.70
C LEU A 9 1.39 4.95 -4.90
N ALA A 10 0.35 4.42 -5.54
CA ALA A 10 -0.48 3.39 -4.93
C ALA A 10 0.35 2.11 -4.67
N ALA A 11 1.15 1.66 -5.64
CA ALA A 11 2.01 0.49 -5.53
C ALA A 11 3.09 0.65 -4.45
N LEU A 12 3.78 1.80 -4.39
CA LEU A 12 4.77 2.10 -3.34
C LEU A 12 4.17 2.04 -1.94
N THR A 13 2.93 2.53 -1.78
CA THR A 13 2.23 2.45 -0.51
C THR A 13 1.84 1.01 -0.16
N ALA A 14 1.33 0.26 -1.13
CA ALA A 14 0.93 -1.12 -0.95
C ALA A 14 2.12 -2.03 -0.57
N VAL A 15 3.27 -1.88 -1.24
CA VAL A 15 4.52 -2.58 -0.90
C VAL A 15 4.93 -2.30 0.55
N ARG A 16 4.82 -1.04 1.01
CA ARG A 16 5.14 -0.66 2.39
C ARG A 16 4.23 -1.28 3.43
N LEU A 17 2.97 -1.55 3.07
CA LEU A 17 1.98 -2.14 3.98
C LEU A 17 1.99 -3.67 3.97
N LEU A 18 2.50 -4.30 2.92
CA LEU A 18 2.56 -5.77 2.77
C LEU A 18 3.12 -6.52 4.01
N PRO A 19 4.16 -6.03 4.71
CA PRO A 19 4.65 -6.66 5.95
C PRO A 19 3.59 -6.84 7.04
N TYR A 20 2.55 -6.00 7.08
CA TYR A 20 1.46 -6.18 8.05
C TYR A 20 0.61 -7.41 7.75
N PHE A 21 0.31 -7.66 6.48
CA PHE A 21 -0.43 -8.86 6.08
C PHE A 21 0.41 -10.13 6.29
N LEU A 22 1.71 -10.06 5.97
CA LEU A 22 2.66 -11.16 6.23
C LEU A 22 2.68 -11.54 7.72
N ARG A 23 2.77 -10.52 8.59
CA ARG A 23 2.75 -10.75 10.04
C ARG A 23 1.42 -11.31 10.53
N PHE A 24 0.30 -10.77 10.03
CA PHE A 24 -1.03 -11.29 10.34
C PHE A 24 -1.18 -12.76 9.95
N HIS A 25 -0.77 -13.13 8.73
CA HIS A 25 -0.78 -14.50 8.28
C HIS A 25 0.09 -15.41 9.16
N ALA A 26 1.32 -14.97 9.47
CA ALA A 26 2.23 -15.74 10.32
C ALA A 26 1.68 -15.97 11.74
N GLU A 27 1.00 -14.99 12.33
CA GLU A 27 0.47 -15.10 13.70
C GLU A 27 -0.90 -15.80 13.78
N THR A 28 -1.69 -15.77 12.71
CA THR A 28 -3.09 -16.27 12.74
C THR A 28 -3.35 -17.48 11.86
N GLY A 29 -2.46 -17.77 10.91
CA GLY A 29 -2.67 -18.77 9.85
C GLY A 29 -3.72 -18.39 8.81
N LYS A 30 -4.25 -17.16 8.84
CA LYS A 30 -5.33 -16.71 7.95
C LYS A 30 -4.82 -15.92 6.76
N GLY A 31 -5.58 -15.96 5.67
CA GLY A 31 -5.27 -15.28 4.42
C GLY A 31 -4.12 -15.92 3.66
N ASP A 32 -3.87 -15.44 2.45
CA ASP A 32 -2.76 -15.91 1.59
C ASP A 32 -1.92 -14.70 1.12
N PRO A 33 -0.70 -14.51 1.66
CA PRO A 33 0.17 -13.42 1.23
C PRO A 33 0.66 -13.56 -0.21
N HIS A 34 0.69 -14.77 -0.78
CA HIS A 34 1.08 -14.97 -2.18
C HIS A 34 0.05 -14.37 -3.14
N VAL A 35 -1.23 -14.31 -2.76
CA VAL A 35 -2.27 -13.63 -3.54
C VAL A 35 -1.94 -12.13 -3.65
N LEU A 36 -1.62 -11.48 -2.53
CA LEU A 36 -1.27 -10.05 -2.53
C LEU A 36 0.05 -9.78 -3.26
N GLY A 37 1.04 -10.66 -3.12
CA GLY A 37 2.29 -10.58 -3.87
C GLY A 37 2.08 -10.63 -5.37
N ARG A 38 1.35 -11.65 -5.87
CA ARG A 38 1.02 -11.76 -7.31
C ARG A 38 0.26 -10.54 -7.84
N ALA A 39 -0.67 -10.00 -7.05
CA ALA A 39 -1.40 -8.81 -7.43
C ALA A 39 -0.50 -7.57 -7.56
N LEU A 40 0.48 -7.41 -6.67
CA LEU A 40 1.48 -6.35 -6.81
C LEU A 40 2.40 -6.58 -8.00
N ASP A 41 2.81 -7.81 -8.27
CA ASP A 41 3.62 -8.14 -9.45
C ASP A 41 2.88 -7.78 -10.75
N ASP A 42 1.57 -8.05 -10.83
CA ASP A 42 0.72 -7.63 -11.96
C ASP A 42 0.71 -6.10 -12.12
N VAL A 43 0.62 -5.35 -11.02
CA VAL A 43 0.67 -3.88 -11.04
C VAL A 43 2.02 -3.37 -11.55
N TRP A 44 3.12 -3.98 -11.11
CA TRP A 44 4.46 -3.60 -11.58
C TRP A 44 4.65 -3.93 -13.06
N ARG A 45 4.22 -5.12 -13.52
CA ARG A 45 4.23 -5.45 -14.95
C ARG A 45 3.41 -4.45 -15.77
N LYS A 46 2.23 -4.06 -15.27
CA LYS A 46 1.42 -3.01 -15.91
C LYS A 46 2.17 -1.68 -16.06
N LEU A 47 2.96 -1.30 -15.06
CA LEU A 47 3.76 -0.08 -15.05
C LEU A 47 4.99 -0.16 -15.97
N GLU A 48 5.58 -1.36 -16.12
CA GLU A 48 6.81 -1.60 -16.87
C GLU A 48 6.56 -1.78 -18.37
N ASP A 49 5.67 -2.70 -18.74
CA ASP A 49 5.45 -3.13 -20.13
C ASP A 49 4.00 -3.03 -20.60
N GLY A 50 3.08 -2.61 -19.72
CA GLY A 50 1.68 -2.42 -20.04
C GLY A 50 0.81 -3.67 -19.92
N THR A 51 1.38 -4.81 -19.51
CA THR A 51 0.67 -6.08 -19.24
C THR A 51 -0.55 -5.83 -18.34
N PRO A 52 -1.75 -6.27 -18.72
CA PRO A 52 -2.96 -5.97 -17.96
C PRO A 52 -3.01 -6.68 -16.61
N VAL A 53 -3.44 -5.96 -15.57
CA VAL A 53 -3.91 -6.58 -14.32
C VAL A 53 -5.26 -7.23 -14.59
N THR A 54 -5.41 -8.50 -14.22
CA THR A 54 -6.63 -9.26 -14.53
C THR A 54 -7.70 -9.13 -13.46
N LEU A 55 -8.97 -9.25 -13.85
CA LEU A 55 -10.09 -9.27 -12.89
C LEU A 55 -9.96 -10.40 -11.84
N PRO A 56 -9.58 -11.65 -12.19
CA PRO A 56 -9.32 -12.68 -11.20
C PRO A 56 -8.24 -12.30 -10.18
N THR A 57 -7.15 -11.65 -10.60
CA THR A 57 -6.12 -11.14 -9.69
C THR A 57 -6.73 -10.13 -8.70
N MET A 58 -7.51 -9.18 -9.20
CA MET A 58 -8.15 -8.16 -8.36
C MET A 58 -9.14 -8.75 -7.35
N LEU A 59 -9.98 -9.70 -7.79
CA LEU A 59 -10.94 -10.36 -6.93
C LEU A 59 -10.25 -11.17 -5.82
N ALA A 60 -9.20 -11.92 -6.17
CA ALA A 60 -8.45 -12.68 -5.18
C ALA A 60 -7.81 -11.75 -4.12
N ALA A 61 -7.26 -10.59 -4.53
CA ALA A 61 -6.75 -9.60 -3.60
C ALA A 61 -7.86 -8.97 -2.74
N PHE A 62 -9.03 -8.71 -3.32
CA PHE A 62 -10.21 -8.24 -2.60
C PHE A 62 -10.67 -9.25 -1.54
N ASP A 63 -10.67 -10.56 -1.83
CA ASP A 63 -11.06 -11.59 -0.86
C ASP A 63 -10.17 -11.57 0.40
N GLN A 64 -8.89 -11.18 0.26
CA GLN A 64 -8.00 -11.03 1.41
C GLN A 64 -8.41 -9.89 2.35
N ILE A 65 -9.12 -8.88 1.85
CA ILE A 65 -9.70 -7.80 2.66
C ILE A 65 -10.76 -8.39 3.60
N GLN A 66 -11.63 -9.25 3.07
CA GLN A 66 -12.69 -9.90 3.84
C GLN A 66 -12.10 -10.82 4.92
N VAL A 67 -11.08 -11.62 4.58
CA VAL A 67 -10.38 -12.47 5.54
C VAL A 67 -9.81 -11.67 6.71
N ALA A 68 -9.23 -10.51 6.44
CA ALA A 68 -8.74 -9.61 7.47
C ALA A 68 -9.90 -8.98 8.27
N ALA A 69 -10.97 -8.55 7.62
CA ALA A 69 -12.14 -7.92 8.26
C ALA A 69 -12.85 -8.86 9.26
N ASP A 70 -12.94 -10.15 8.92
CA ASP A 70 -13.60 -11.17 9.75
C ASP A 70 -12.69 -11.70 10.88
N SER A 71 -11.48 -11.17 11.00
CA SER A 71 -10.51 -11.63 11.98
C SER A 71 -10.46 -10.73 13.22
N PRO A 72 -10.37 -11.32 14.43
CA PRO A 72 -10.25 -10.53 15.64
C PRO A 72 -8.82 -10.01 15.82
N GLY A 73 -8.70 -9.00 16.68
CA GLY A 73 -7.41 -8.54 17.20
C GLY A 73 -6.78 -7.39 16.42
N PRO A 74 -5.74 -6.75 16.99
CA PRO A 74 -5.22 -5.50 16.47
C PRO A 74 -4.43 -5.64 15.17
N LEU A 75 -3.98 -6.85 14.81
CA LEU A 75 -3.32 -7.12 13.52
C LEU A 75 -4.29 -7.19 12.35
N ALA A 76 -5.57 -7.52 12.60
CA ALA A 76 -6.59 -7.61 11.56
C ALA A 76 -6.78 -6.27 10.83
N GLY A 77 -6.84 -5.16 11.55
CA GLY A 77 -6.94 -3.83 10.94
C GLY A 77 -5.72 -3.45 10.10
N LEU A 78 -4.52 -3.83 10.53
CA LEU A 78 -3.30 -3.58 9.76
C LEU A 78 -3.23 -4.46 8.50
N ALA A 79 -3.63 -5.72 8.60
CA ALA A 79 -3.77 -6.62 7.46
C ALA A 79 -4.81 -6.10 6.47
N TRP A 80 -5.93 -5.59 6.96
CA TRP A 80 -6.97 -4.98 6.14
C TRP A 80 -6.41 -3.81 5.33
N TYR A 81 -5.68 -2.89 5.97
CA TYR A 81 -5.05 -1.75 5.25
C TYR A 81 -4.08 -2.22 4.17
N SER A 82 -3.32 -3.29 4.44
CA SER A 82 -2.42 -3.89 3.47
C SER A 82 -3.15 -4.48 2.26
N ALA A 83 -4.14 -5.36 2.48
CA ALA A 83 -4.91 -5.97 1.40
C ALA A 83 -5.67 -4.91 0.60
N ALA A 84 -6.29 -3.94 1.27
CA ALA A 84 -7.03 -2.85 0.63
C ALA A 84 -6.11 -1.95 -0.22
N ALA A 85 -4.87 -1.69 0.22
CA ALA A 85 -3.92 -0.92 -0.57
C ALA A 85 -3.48 -1.67 -1.84
N VAL A 86 -3.28 -2.99 -1.78
CA VAL A 86 -2.96 -3.82 -2.95
C VAL A 86 -4.12 -3.84 -3.94
N THR A 87 -5.34 -4.08 -3.46
CA THR A 87 -6.56 -4.06 -4.29
C THR A 87 -6.77 -2.71 -4.95
N ASN A 88 -6.61 -1.61 -4.21
CA ASN A 88 -6.70 -0.27 -4.78
C ASN A 88 -5.59 0.02 -5.78
N ALA A 89 -4.36 -0.45 -5.56
CA ALA A 89 -3.28 -0.31 -6.54
C ALA A 89 -3.64 -0.99 -7.87
N CYS A 90 -4.27 -2.16 -7.81
CA CYS A 90 -4.81 -2.83 -8.99
C CYS A 90 -5.90 -2.00 -9.68
N HIS A 91 -6.86 -1.46 -8.92
CA HIS A 91 -7.90 -0.59 -9.47
C HIS A 91 -7.32 0.66 -10.16
N VAL A 92 -6.31 1.31 -9.57
CA VAL A 92 -5.64 2.45 -10.20
C VAL A 92 -4.93 2.02 -11.49
N ALA A 93 -4.28 0.85 -11.50
CA ALA A 93 -3.60 0.33 -12.68
C ALA A 93 -4.57 0.04 -13.86
N VAL A 94 -5.81 -0.37 -13.57
CA VAL A 94 -6.84 -0.69 -14.58
C VAL A 94 -7.64 0.55 -15.00
N HIS A 95 -8.12 1.34 -14.03
CA HIS A 95 -9.09 2.41 -14.28
C HIS A 95 -8.47 3.81 -14.22
N GLY A 96 -7.29 3.94 -13.63
CA GLY A 96 -6.58 5.20 -13.52
C GLY A 96 -7.20 6.20 -12.54
N GLU A 97 -8.11 5.77 -11.66
CA GLU A 97 -8.84 6.65 -10.76
C GLU A 97 -7.93 7.29 -9.67
N VAL A 98 -8.17 8.58 -9.40
CA VAL A 98 -7.40 9.33 -8.40
C VAL A 98 -7.76 8.89 -6.98
N ARG A 99 -9.03 8.54 -6.75
CA ARG A 99 -9.59 8.28 -5.42
C ARG A 99 -8.89 7.11 -4.74
N GLU A 100 -8.62 6.04 -5.48
CA GLU A 100 -8.02 4.81 -5.00
C GLU A 100 -6.55 5.04 -4.63
N THR A 101 -5.85 5.92 -5.35
CA THR A 101 -4.50 6.37 -4.96
C THR A 101 -4.54 7.11 -3.61
N LEU A 102 -5.51 8.01 -3.43
CA LEU A 102 -5.66 8.74 -2.16
C LEU A 102 -6.05 7.81 -1.00
N HIS A 103 -6.86 6.78 -1.26
CA HIS A 103 -7.16 5.75 -0.29
C HIS A 103 -5.91 4.97 0.14
N CYS A 104 -5.03 4.57 -0.80
CA CYS A 104 -3.76 3.93 -0.45
C CYS A 104 -2.93 4.82 0.50
N LEU A 105 -2.72 6.09 0.14
CA LEU A 105 -1.97 7.03 0.99
C LEU A 105 -2.62 7.21 2.37
N ARG A 106 -3.95 7.23 2.43
CA ARG A 106 -4.67 7.24 3.71
C ARG A 106 -4.39 5.98 4.51
N TYR A 107 -4.46 4.79 3.92
CA TYR A 107 -4.18 3.53 4.60
C TYR A 107 -2.75 3.49 5.16
N GLY A 108 -1.76 4.05 4.45
CA GLY A 108 -0.39 4.26 4.96
C GLY A 108 -0.37 5.02 6.29
N ARG A 109 -1.12 6.12 6.37
CA ARG A 109 -1.24 6.96 7.57
C ARG A 109 -1.99 6.27 8.71
N GLU A 110 -3.11 5.62 8.40
CA GLU A 110 -3.92 4.88 9.39
C GLU A 110 -3.10 3.71 9.99
N ALA A 111 -2.40 2.95 9.15
CA ALA A 111 -1.53 1.87 9.60
C ALA A 111 -0.40 2.40 10.50
N SER A 112 0.19 3.55 10.16
CA SER A 112 1.23 4.19 10.97
C SER A 112 0.75 4.64 12.35
N LEU A 113 -0.52 5.01 12.47
CA LEU A 113 -1.17 5.34 13.74
C LEU A 113 -1.51 4.09 14.57
N ALA A 114 -1.94 3.01 13.91
CA ALA A 114 -2.38 1.78 14.55
C ALA A 114 -1.23 0.82 14.96
N ALA A 115 -0.14 0.78 14.19
CA ALA A 115 0.97 -0.17 14.38
C ALA A 115 1.62 -0.16 15.78
N PRO A 116 1.83 0.99 16.45
CA PRO A 116 2.38 1.00 17.81
C PRO A 116 1.50 0.27 18.83
N ALA A 117 0.18 0.36 18.68
CA ALA A 117 -0.77 -0.33 19.56
C ALA A 117 -0.79 -1.84 19.28
N ALA A 118 -0.81 -2.23 18.00
CA ALA A 118 -0.79 -3.64 17.59
C ALA A 118 0.50 -4.38 17.94
N SER A 119 1.60 -3.67 18.19
CA SER A 119 2.88 -4.26 18.58
C SER A 119 3.03 -4.47 20.10
N GLY A 120 1.97 -4.26 20.90
CA GLY A 120 2.02 -4.41 22.36
C GLY A 120 2.91 -3.39 23.09
N ARG A 121 3.49 -2.42 22.37
CA ARG A 121 4.40 -1.39 22.92
C ARG A 121 3.69 -0.18 23.52
N ALA A 122 2.36 -0.20 23.57
CA ALA A 122 1.53 0.84 24.17
C ALA A 122 1.20 0.48 25.63
N ALA A 123 2.19 0.52 26.52
CA ALA A 123 1.92 0.51 27.96
C ALA A 123 1.18 1.80 28.35
N ALA A 124 0.17 1.65 29.23
CA ALA A 124 -0.63 2.74 29.76
C ALA A 124 0.26 3.72 30.55
N GLY A 125 0.24 5.00 30.13
CA GLY A 125 0.97 6.09 30.81
C GLY A 125 1.87 6.92 29.89
N SER A 126 1.29 7.64 28.91
CA SER A 126 1.86 8.85 28.27
C SER A 126 3.30 8.86 27.68
N PRO A 127 3.69 7.85 26.88
CA PRO A 127 4.46 8.12 25.65
C PRO A 127 3.81 7.61 24.35
N GLY A 128 2.54 7.18 24.40
CA GLY A 128 1.81 6.64 23.25
C GLY A 128 1.50 7.66 22.15
N VAL A 129 1.09 8.88 22.53
CA VAL A 129 0.72 9.95 21.58
C VAL A 129 1.94 10.47 20.82
N CYS A 130 3.05 10.74 21.52
CA CYS A 130 4.30 11.19 20.90
C CYS A 130 4.85 10.19 19.89
N ARG A 131 4.74 8.88 20.18
CA ARG A 131 5.17 7.80 19.27
C ARG A 131 4.26 7.67 18.05
N ARG A 132 2.93 7.69 18.22
CA ARG A 132 1.99 7.71 17.08
C ARG A 132 2.23 8.94 16.19
N HIS A 133 2.48 10.09 16.80
CA HIS A 133 2.79 11.32 16.08
C HIS A 133 4.15 11.27 15.37
N ALA A 134 5.14 10.57 15.92
CA ALA A 134 6.42 10.34 15.25
C ALA A 134 6.27 9.41 14.04
N SER A 135 5.58 8.28 14.18
CA SER A 135 5.32 7.34 13.08
C SER A 135 4.52 7.98 11.95
N LEU A 136 3.46 8.74 12.29
CA LEU A 136 2.68 9.47 11.30
C LEU A 136 3.50 10.52 10.56
N ARG A 137 4.33 11.30 11.27
CA ARG A 137 5.22 12.29 10.65
C ARG A 137 6.20 11.64 9.68
N GLU A 138 6.77 10.49 10.05
CA GLU A 138 7.67 9.77 9.16
C GLU A 138 6.94 9.24 7.92
N GLU A 139 5.73 8.72 8.08
CA GLU A 139 4.92 8.27 6.94
C GLU A 139 4.56 9.43 6.00
N VAL A 140 4.16 10.58 6.53
CA VAL A 140 3.91 11.79 5.71
C VAL A 140 5.17 12.21 4.96
N ARG A 141 6.34 12.19 5.60
CA ARG A 141 7.61 12.50 4.91
C ARG A 141 7.92 11.53 3.79
N ARG A 142 7.67 10.23 3.98
CA ARG A 142 7.83 9.23 2.91
C ARG A 142 6.90 9.52 1.74
N GLN A 143 5.62 9.76 2.01
CA GLN A 143 4.64 10.06 0.96
C GLN A 143 4.99 11.33 0.17
N ILE A 144 5.55 12.35 0.83
CA ILE A 144 6.07 13.55 0.14
C ILE A 144 7.25 13.18 -0.76
N ARG A 145 8.22 12.38 -0.27
CA ARG A 145 9.35 11.91 -1.08
C ARG A 145 8.90 11.11 -2.30
N ASP A 146 7.97 10.16 -2.10
CA ASP A 146 7.41 9.36 -3.20
C ASP A 146 6.74 10.26 -4.25
N LEU A 147 5.98 11.26 -3.81
CA LEU A 147 5.32 12.21 -4.69
C LEU A 147 6.35 13.03 -5.50
N ASP A 148 7.40 13.50 -4.86
CA ASP A 148 8.48 14.25 -5.51
C ASP A 148 9.24 13.38 -6.53
N ASP A 149 9.57 12.13 -6.18
CA ASP A 149 10.23 11.17 -7.06
C ASP A 149 9.38 10.87 -8.30
N VAL A 150 8.09 10.61 -8.09
CA VAL A 150 7.14 10.33 -9.16
C VAL A 150 6.91 11.56 -10.05
N ALA A 151 6.83 12.76 -9.47
CA ALA A 151 6.71 14.01 -10.23
C ALA A 151 7.95 14.28 -11.08
N ARG A 152 9.15 14.02 -10.55
CA ARG A 152 10.42 14.13 -11.31
C ARG A 152 10.44 13.15 -12.48
N ALA A 153 10.10 11.88 -12.23
CA ALA A 153 10.08 10.85 -13.28
C ALA A 153 9.03 11.11 -14.38
N ALA A 154 7.92 11.78 -14.04
CA ALA A 154 6.89 12.15 -15.00
C ALA A 154 7.23 13.41 -15.84
N SER A 155 8.32 14.12 -15.52
CA SER A 155 8.66 15.40 -16.18
C SER A 155 9.33 15.18 -17.55
N PRO A 156 8.99 15.97 -18.59
CA PRO A 156 9.45 15.73 -19.98
C PRO A 156 10.97 15.67 -20.18
N SER A 157 11.75 16.35 -19.34
CA SER A 157 13.22 16.42 -19.41
C SER A 157 13.90 15.04 -19.28
N ALA A 158 13.28 14.07 -18.60
CA ALA A 158 13.87 12.74 -18.41
C ALA A 158 13.80 11.83 -19.65
N ARG A 159 13.01 12.19 -20.68
CA ARG A 159 12.84 11.38 -21.91
C ARG A 159 13.76 11.80 -23.08
N ALA A 160 14.53 12.87 -22.91
CA ALA A 160 15.37 13.45 -23.97
C ALA A 160 16.86 13.17 -23.74
N SER A 161 17.29 11.92 -23.95
CA SER A 161 18.69 11.61 -24.25
C SER A 161 18.71 10.32 -25.07
N PRO A 162 18.73 10.41 -26.41
CA PRO A 162 19.13 9.27 -27.23
C PRO A 162 20.65 9.05 -27.07
N PRO A 163 21.13 7.80 -27.06
CA PRO A 163 22.57 7.54 -27.16
C PRO A 163 23.05 8.02 -28.53
N THR A 164 24.05 8.90 -28.52
CA THR A 164 24.87 9.27 -29.70
C THR A 164 25.69 8.10 -30.18
#